data_AF-A0A7V8NJS6-F1
#
_entry.id   AF-A0A7V8NJS6-F1
#
_cell.length_a   1.000
_cell.length_b   1.000
_cell.length_c   1.000
_cell.angle_alpha   90.00
_cell.angle_beta   90.00
_cell.angle_gamma   90.00
#
_symmetry.space_group_name_H-M   'P 1'
#
loop_
_entity.id
_entity.type
_entity.pdbx_description
1 polymer ?
#
loop_
_entity_poly.entity_id
_entity_poly.type
_entity_poly.pdbx_seq_one_letter_code
_entity_poly.pdbx_strand_id
1 'polypeptide(L)'
;MSQRRQFTLNTEPHVAEIGSTELRFLPEVMGAQFLDAYEDLQQTQKQLGVDMNDLAGVDPENLRSIVRSLRVFLARLMLPESAEVFARWDVIKGGKVVESFGTPEEAADHAEGLKGATVADAGMQLPDRVLVELLEWAVELYGGGQRPTGLSGGSATASPPPGTRGRAVSPSKASTRARGR
;
A
#
# COMPACT_ATOMS: atom_id res chain seq x y z
N MET A 1 37.00 -12.12 -20.59
CA MET A 1 36.72 -11.04 -19.63
C MET A 1 35.60 -11.49 -18.72
N SER A 2 35.79 -11.51 -17.40
CA SER A 2 34.71 -11.86 -16.46
C SER A 2 33.87 -10.61 -16.23
N GLN A 3 32.61 -10.63 -16.67
CA GLN A 3 31.65 -9.56 -16.36
C GLN A 3 30.99 -9.89 -15.02
N ARG A 4 31.48 -9.29 -13.94
CA ARG A 4 30.84 -9.36 -12.62
C ARG A 4 29.88 -8.19 -12.47
N ARG A 5 28.63 -8.49 -12.11
CA ARG A 5 27.60 -7.50 -11.75
C ARG A 5 27.09 -7.81 -10.35
N GLN A 6 26.94 -6.77 -9.54
CA GLN A 6 26.41 -6.87 -8.17
C GLN A 6 25.00 -6.29 -8.15
N PHE A 7 24.12 -6.92 -7.37
CA PHE A 7 22.75 -6.49 -7.11
C PHE A 7 22.56 -6.44 -5.60
N THR A 8 21.70 -5.53 -5.14
CA THR A 8 21.33 -5.37 -3.72
C THR A 8 19.87 -5.76 -3.56
N LEU A 9 19.57 -6.52 -2.52
CA LEU A 9 18.23 -6.93 -2.14
C LEU A 9 17.96 -6.44 -0.72
N ASN A 10 16.72 -6.11 -0.43
CA ASN A 10 16.25 -5.89 0.92
C ASN A 10 16.29 -7.21 1.70
N THR A 11 16.73 -7.13 2.95
CA THR A 11 16.85 -8.30 3.84
C THR A 11 16.12 -8.11 5.16
N GLU A 12 15.70 -6.89 5.44
CA GLU A 12 14.90 -6.53 6.61
C GLU A 12 13.43 -6.37 6.21
N PRO A 13 12.48 -6.77 7.07
CA PRO A 13 11.06 -6.56 6.80
C PRO A 13 10.72 -5.08 6.69
N HIS A 14 9.79 -4.73 5.80
CA HIS A 14 9.20 -3.39 5.79
C HIS A 14 8.15 -3.32 6.90
N VAL A 15 8.12 -2.21 7.65
CA VAL A 15 7.25 -2.10 8.83
C VAL A 15 6.24 -0.97 8.64
N ALA A 16 4.96 -1.30 8.76
CA ALA A 16 3.88 -0.34 8.89
C ALA A 16 3.48 -0.20 10.36
N GLU A 17 3.63 1.00 10.91
CA GLU A 17 3.27 1.32 12.30
C GLU A 17 1.82 1.83 12.36
N ILE A 18 0.95 1.12 13.07
CA ILE A 18 -0.46 1.46 13.23
C ILE A 18 -0.78 1.56 14.72
N GLY A 19 -0.70 2.79 15.25
CA GLY A 19 -0.86 3.03 16.68
C GLY A 19 0.23 2.31 17.48
N SER A 20 -0.15 1.28 18.23
CA SER A 20 0.78 0.45 19.01
C SER A 20 1.12 -0.89 18.34
N THR A 21 0.67 -1.13 17.10
CA THR A 21 0.90 -2.40 16.40
C THR A 21 1.83 -2.20 15.22
N GLU A 22 2.79 -3.13 15.06
CA GLU A 22 3.65 -3.23 13.89
C GLU A 22 3.14 -4.33 12.97
N LEU A 23 2.86 -3.98 11.70
CA LEU A 23 2.64 -4.96 10.64
C LEU A 23 3.91 -5.07 9.80
N ARG A 24 4.48 -6.26 9.76
CA ARG A 24 5.74 -6.56 9.09
C ARG A 24 5.48 -7.23 7.75
N PHE A 25 6.00 -6.62 6.70
CA PHE A 25 5.91 -7.06 5.33
C PHE A 25 7.21 -7.74 4.89
N LEU A 26 7.10 -8.64 3.90
CA LEU A 26 8.23 -9.41 3.38
C LEU A 26 9.36 -8.48 2.89
N PRO A 27 10.64 -8.75 3.18
CA PRO A 27 11.74 -7.90 2.70
C PRO A 27 11.72 -7.73 1.18
N GLU A 28 11.49 -8.83 0.47
CA GLU A 28 11.40 -8.89 -0.99
C GLU A 28 10.22 -9.79 -1.39
N VAL A 29 9.55 -9.44 -2.48
CA VAL A 29 8.50 -10.25 -3.09
C VAL A 29 8.88 -10.52 -4.54
N MET A 30 8.71 -11.76 -4.99
CA MET A 30 8.95 -12.08 -6.38
C MET A 30 7.86 -11.42 -7.23
N GLY A 31 8.23 -10.71 -8.30
CA GLY A 31 7.27 -9.94 -9.10
C GLY A 31 6.06 -10.76 -9.59
N ALA A 32 6.25 -12.05 -9.91
CA ALA A 32 5.14 -12.94 -10.25
C ALA A 32 4.14 -13.12 -9.10
N GLN A 33 4.62 -13.34 -7.87
CA GLN A 33 3.76 -13.51 -6.68
C GLN A 33 2.95 -12.26 -6.38
N PHE A 34 3.56 -11.07 -6.56
CA PHE A 34 2.85 -9.81 -6.41
C PHE A 34 1.77 -9.65 -7.49
N LEU A 35 2.10 -9.93 -8.75
CA LEU A 35 1.16 -9.80 -9.86
C LEU A 35 -0.03 -10.76 -9.72
N ASP A 36 0.21 -12.01 -9.35
CA ASP A 36 -0.85 -13.01 -9.13
C ASP A 36 -1.81 -12.52 -8.02
N ALA A 37 -1.27 -12.06 -6.88
CA ALA A 37 -2.08 -11.56 -5.79
C ALA A 37 -2.83 -10.27 -6.17
N TYR A 38 -2.21 -9.38 -6.96
CA TYR A 38 -2.81 -8.13 -7.39
C TYR A 38 -3.91 -8.34 -8.44
N GLU A 39 -3.76 -9.35 -9.30
CA GLU A 39 -4.77 -9.76 -10.27
C GLU A 39 -6.06 -10.23 -9.57
N ASP A 40 -5.97 -11.05 -8.52
CA ASP A 40 -7.11 -11.48 -7.71
C ASP A 40 -7.91 -10.28 -7.16
N LEU A 41 -7.20 -9.27 -6.66
CA LEU A 41 -7.82 -8.04 -6.14
C LEU A 41 -8.50 -7.25 -7.27
N GLN A 42 -7.83 -7.06 -8.41
CA GLN A 42 -8.41 -6.36 -9.57
C GLN A 42 -9.62 -7.08 -10.14
N GLN A 43 -9.61 -8.42 -10.17
CA GLN A 43 -10.74 -9.21 -10.65
C GLN A 43 -11.96 -9.01 -9.77
N THR A 44 -11.77 -9.00 -8.44
CA THR A 44 -12.84 -8.69 -7.48
C THR A 44 -13.42 -7.29 -7.73
N GLN A 45 -12.57 -6.27 -7.91
CA GLN A 45 -13.02 -4.90 -8.22
C GLN A 45 -13.84 -4.82 -9.50
N LYS A 46 -13.35 -5.46 -10.59
CA LYS A 46 -14.03 -5.48 -11.89
C LYS A 46 -15.39 -6.16 -11.82
N GLN A 47 -15.48 -7.27 -11.08
CA GLN A 47 -16.74 -8.00 -10.89
C GLN A 47 -17.79 -7.17 -10.15
N LEU A 48 -17.35 -6.40 -9.16
CA LEU A 48 -18.24 -5.57 -8.32
C LEU A 48 -18.49 -4.18 -8.90
N GLY A 49 -17.74 -3.77 -9.93
CA GLY A 49 -17.88 -2.47 -10.58
C GLY A 49 -17.48 -1.29 -9.69
N VAL A 50 -16.51 -1.50 -8.78
CA VAL A 50 -16.12 -0.51 -7.77
C VAL A 50 -14.75 0.09 -8.06
N ASP A 51 -14.66 1.41 -7.91
CA ASP A 51 -13.40 2.14 -7.89
C ASP A 51 -12.89 2.28 -6.45
N MET A 52 -11.67 1.81 -6.18
CA MET A 52 -11.05 1.96 -4.85
C MET A 52 -10.75 3.40 -4.47
N ASN A 53 -10.68 4.31 -5.44
CA ASN A 53 -10.47 5.73 -5.19
C ASN A 53 -11.77 6.47 -4.80
N ASP A 54 -12.92 5.84 -5.00
CA ASP A 54 -14.24 6.39 -4.67
C ASP A 54 -15.16 5.33 -4.04
N LEU A 55 -14.98 5.14 -2.73
CA LEU A 55 -15.77 4.20 -1.94
C LEU A 55 -17.08 4.80 -1.40
N ALA A 56 -17.31 6.11 -1.55
CA ALA A 56 -18.40 6.82 -0.88
C ALA A 56 -19.80 6.44 -1.40
N GLY A 57 -19.89 5.94 -2.64
CA GLY A 57 -21.14 5.53 -3.28
C GLY A 57 -21.33 4.02 -3.40
N VAL A 58 -20.44 3.22 -2.82
CA VAL A 58 -20.44 1.76 -2.98
C VAL A 58 -21.50 1.13 -2.10
N ASP A 59 -22.22 0.13 -2.63
CA ASP A 59 -23.16 -0.66 -1.84
C ASP A 59 -22.45 -1.31 -0.63
N PRO A 60 -23.04 -1.31 0.59
CA PRO A 60 -22.38 -1.84 1.79
C PRO A 60 -21.91 -3.29 1.68
N GLU A 61 -22.60 -4.16 0.93
CA GLU A 61 -22.19 -5.56 0.75
C GLU A 61 -20.97 -5.66 -0.18
N ASN A 62 -20.95 -4.87 -1.25
CA ASN A 62 -19.81 -4.78 -2.16
C ASN A 62 -18.59 -4.19 -1.44
N LEU A 63 -18.78 -3.16 -0.63
CA LEU A 63 -17.70 -2.54 0.16
C LEU A 63 -17.06 -3.56 1.11
N ARG A 64 -17.88 -4.32 1.85
CA ARG A 64 -17.37 -5.37 2.75
C ARG A 64 -16.58 -6.44 1.99
N SER A 65 -17.06 -6.84 0.81
CA SER A 65 -16.37 -7.84 -0.02
C SER A 65 -15.00 -7.33 -0.49
N ILE A 66 -14.93 -6.07 -0.93
CA ILE A 66 -13.67 -5.45 -1.37
C ILE A 66 -12.69 -5.30 -0.22
N VAL A 67 -13.15 -4.85 0.93
CA VAL A 67 -12.31 -4.73 2.14
C VAL A 67 -11.74 -6.08 2.55
N ARG A 68 -12.51 -7.16 2.46
CA ARG A 68 -12.00 -8.52 2.71
C ARG A 68 -10.93 -8.93 1.71
N SER A 69 -11.18 -8.80 0.41
CA SER A 69 -10.21 -9.15 -0.63
C SER A 69 -8.93 -8.31 -0.52
N LEU A 70 -9.06 -7.03 -0.19
CA LEU A 70 -7.93 -6.14 0.08
C LEU A 70 -7.09 -6.60 1.27
N ARG A 71 -7.75 -7.02 2.36
CA ARG A 71 -7.07 -7.53 3.54
C ARG A 71 -6.35 -8.84 3.26
N VAL A 72 -6.98 -9.75 2.52
CA VAL A 72 -6.35 -11.01 2.07
C VAL A 72 -5.13 -10.72 1.19
N PHE A 73 -5.25 -9.79 0.23
CA PHE A 73 -4.14 -9.36 -0.61
C PHE A 73 -2.95 -8.84 0.22
N LEU A 74 -3.20 -7.88 1.11
CA LEU A 74 -2.14 -7.30 1.95
C LEU A 74 -1.51 -8.35 2.88
N ALA A 75 -2.30 -9.26 3.46
CA ALA A 75 -1.81 -10.32 4.32
C ALA A 75 -0.84 -11.28 3.60
N ARG A 76 -1.03 -11.53 2.29
CA ARG A 76 -0.10 -12.36 1.48
C ARG A 76 1.29 -11.72 1.33
N LEU A 77 1.40 -10.41 1.53
CA LEU A 77 2.66 -9.68 1.50
C LEU A 77 3.29 -9.52 2.89
N MET A 78 2.60 -9.97 3.95
CA MET A 78 3.05 -9.89 5.33
C MET A 78 3.86 -11.13 5.76
N LEU A 79 4.65 -10.96 6.82
CA LEU A 79 5.14 -12.11 7.59
C LEU A 79 3.97 -12.85 8.25
N PRO A 80 4.08 -14.17 8.49
CA PRO A 80 2.98 -14.97 9.02
C PRO A 80 2.36 -14.40 10.31
N GLU A 81 3.19 -13.90 11.22
CA GLU A 81 2.74 -13.35 12.50
C GLU A 81 1.91 -12.07 12.31
N SER A 82 2.29 -11.22 11.35
CA SER A 82 1.53 -10.01 11.02
C SER A 82 0.27 -10.34 10.23
N ALA A 83 0.33 -11.32 9.32
CA ALA A 83 -0.82 -11.79 8.57
C ALA A 83 -1.91 -12.35 9.50
N GLU A 84 -1.54 -13.15 10.51
CA GLU A 84 -2.48 -13.72 11.49
C GLU A 84 -3.18 -12.64 12.34
N VAL A 85 -2.47 -11.58 12.71
CA VAL A 85 -3.09 -10.45 13.42
C VAL A 85 -4.00 -9.65 12.48
N PHE A 86 -3.58 -9.49 11.23
CA PHE A 86 -4.22 -8.58 10.29
C PHE A 86 -5.48 -9.17 9.63
N ALA A 87 -5.42 -10.42 9.18
CA ALA A 87 -6.46 -11.07 8.37
C ALA A 87 -6.68 -12.51 8.88
N ARG A 88 -7.62 -12.66 9.83
CA ARG A 88 -7.96 -13.93 10.46
C ARG A 88 -9.47 -14.13 10.52
N TRP A 89 -9.92 -15.31 10.13
CA TRP A 89 -11.30 -15.73 10.21
C TRP A 89 -11.42 -16.97 11.08
N ASP A 90 -12.18 -16.85 12.17
CA ASP A 90 -12.39 -17.91 13.13
C ASP A 90 -13.66 -18.68 12.78
N VAL A 91 -13.57 -20.00 12.76
CA VAL A 91 -14.73 -20.90 12.70
C VAL A 91 -15.17 -21.17 14.13
N ILE A 92 -16.37 -20.72 14.48
CA ILE A 92 -16.95 -20.80 15.81
C ILE A 92 -18.05 -21.85 15.82
N LYS A 93 -18.00 -22.79 16.76
CA LYS A 93 -19.04 -23.80 16.99
C LYS A 93 -19.39 -23.86 18.47
N GLY A 94 -20.67 -23.71 18.79
CA GLY A 94 -21.13 -23.72 20.18
C GLY A 94 -20.47 -22.63 21.04
N GLY A 95 -20.17 -21.47 20.45
CA GLY A 95 -19.54 -20.33 21.13
C GLY A 95 -18.03 -20.46 21.38
N LYS A 96 -17.36 -21.47 20.80
CA LYS A 96 -15.90 -21.64 20.89
C LYS A 96 -15.27 -21.61 19.51
N VAL A 97 -14.10 -20.97 19.40
CA VAL A 97 -13.25 -21.05 18.21
C VAL A 97 -12.75 -22.50 18.10
N VAL A 98 -13.01 -23.11 16.95
CA VAL A 98 -12.58 -24.47 16.60
C VAL A 98 -11.28 -24.41 15.82
N GLU A 99 -11.20 -23.50 14.85
CA GLU A 99 -10.05 -23.30 13.98
C GLU A 99 -10.06 -21.89 13.41
N SER A 100 -8.90 -21.39 12.99
CA SER A 100 -8.70 -20.05 12.42
C SER A 100 -8.00 -20.15 11.08
N PHE A 101 -8.42 -19.34 10.12
CA PHE A 101 -7.92 -19.35 8.74
C PHE A 101 -7.48 -17.97 8.29
N GLY A 102 -6.58 -17.93 7.30
CA GLY A 102 -6.07 -16.69 6.70
C GLY A 102 -6.96 -16.12 5.60
N THR A 103 -8.02 -16.84 5.20
CA THR A 103 -8.99 -16.39 4.20
C THR A 103 -10.43 -16.71 4.64
N PRO A 104 -11.41 -15.88 4.26
CA PRO A 104 -12.81 -16.14 4.55
C PRO A 104 -13.35 -17.37 3.81
N GLU A 105 -12.82 -17.69 2.62
CA GLU A 105 -13.22 -18.85 1.82
C GLU A 105 -12.83 -20.16 2.52
N GLU A 106 -11.59 -20.30 2.97
CA GLU A 106 -11.14 -21.49 3.71
C GLU A 106 -11.93 -21.69 5.01
N ALA A 107 -12.22 -20.59 5.73
CA ALA A 107 -13.04 -20.65 6.92
C ALA A 107 -14.49 -21.08 6.62
N ALA A 108 -15.05 -20.61 5.50
CA ALA A 108 -16.40 -20.97 5.08
C ALA A 108 -16.48 -22.45 4.69
N ASP A 109 -15.55 -22.93 3.88
CA ASP A 109 -15.47 -24.33 3.46
C ASP A 109 -15.35 -25.27 4.67
N HIS A 110 -14.53 -24.89 5.67
CA HIS A 110 -14.41 -25.66 6.91
C HIS A 110 -15.71 -25.62 7.73
N ALA A 111 -16.39 -24.47 7.80
CA ALA A 111 -17.64 -24.32 8.53
C ALA A 111 -18.79 -25.13 7.92
N GLU A 112 -18.85 -25.31 6.59
CA GLU A 112 -19.86 -26.13 5.91
C GLU A 112 -19.82 -27.60 6.36
N GLY A 113 -18.62 -28.12 6.63
CA GLY A 113 -18.43 -29.47 7.19
C GLY A 113 -18.91 -29.62 8.64
N LEU A 114 -19.20 -28.53 9.34
CA LEU A 114 -19.51 -28.49 10.76
C LEU A 114 -20.92 -27.95 11.02
N LYS A 115 -21.86 -28.86 11.29
CA LYS A 115 -23.24 -28.48 11.64
C LYS A 115 -23.26 -27.49 12.82
N GLY A 116 -23.83 -26.30 12.58
CA GLY A 116 -23.97 -25.23 13.57
C GLY A 116 -22.69 -24.40 13.79
N ALA A 117 -21.72 -24.46 12.89
CA ALA A 117 -20.59 -23.56 12.89
C ALA A 117 -20.92 -22.24 12.15
N THR A 118 -20.23 -21.17 12.53
CA THR A 118 -20.31 -19.84 11.89
C THR A 118 -18.91 -19.27 11.75
N VAL A 119 -18.68 -18.47 10.71
CA VAL A 119 -17.40 -17.76 10.51
C VAL A 119 -17.49 -16.34 11.09
N ALA A 120 -16.47 -15.93 11.83
CA ALA A 120 -16.31 -14.57 12.33
C ALA A 120 -14.97 -13.99 11.87
N ASP A 121 -14.98 -12.74 11.41
CA ASP A 121 -13.75 -11.99 11.16
C ASP A 121 -13.15 -11.56 12.51
N ALA A 122 -12.02 -12.16 12.84
CA ALA A 122 -11.31 -11.99 14.10
C ALA A 122 -9.96 -11.28 13.92
N GLY A 123 -9.67 -10.79 12.70
CA GLY A 123 -8.48 -10.00 12.40
C GLY A 123 -8.65 -8.52 12.73
N MET A 124 -7.55 -7.78 12.61
CA MET A 124 -7.50 -6.36 12.87
C MET A 124 -8.49 -5.57 11.98
N GLN A 125 -9.35 -4.78 12.61
CA GLN A 125 -10.26 -3.88 11.93
C GLN A 125 -9.61 -2.50 11.79
N LEU A 126 -9.44 -2.06 10.55
CA LEU A 126 -8.85 -0.76 10.22
C LEU A 126 -9.84 0.10 9.45
N PRO A 127 -9.76 1.44 9.58
CA PRO A 127 -10.50 2.33 8.70
C PRO A 127 -10.10 2.12 7.23
N ASP A 128 -11.06 2.21 6.31
CA ASP A 128 -10.82 2.00 4.87
C ASP A 128 -9.68 2.84 4.32
N ARG A 129 -9.56 4.10 4.78
CA ARG A 129 -8.45 4.99 4.40
C ARG A 129 -7.06 4.38 4.68
N VAL A 130 -6.91 3.68 5.80
CA VAL A 130 -5.62 3.06 6.19
C VAL A 130 -5.35 1.85 5.32
N LEU A 131 -6.38 1.07 4.99
CA LEU A 131 -6.23 -0.07 4.08
C LEU A 131 -5.83 0.36 2.67
N VAL A 132 -6.39 1.47 2.18
CA VAL A 132 -5.98 2.06 0.90
C VAL A 132 -4.53 2.56 0.97
N GLU A 133 -4.16 3.32 2.00
CA GLU A 133 -2.77 3.78 2.19
C GLU A 133 -1.76 2.61 2.23
N LEU A 134 -2.09 1.51 2.92
CA LEU A 134 -1.28 0.30 2.95
C LEU A 134 -1.14 -0.35 1.56
N LEU A 135 -2.21 -0.37 0.77
CA LEU A 135 -2.16 -0.87 -0.61
C LEU A 135 -1.24 -0.01 -1.48
N GLU A 136 -1.37 1.31 -1.40
CA GLU A 136 -0.52 2.22 -2.17
C GLU A 136 0.95 2.01 -1.84
N TRP A 137 1.25 1.91 -0.55
CA TRP A 137 2.60 1.64 -0.06
C TRP A 137 3.12 0.27 -0.52
N ALA A 138 2.32 -0.79 -0.44
CA ALA A 138 2.70 -2.12 -0.94
C ALA A 138 2.96 -2.14 -2.45
N VAL A 139 2.15 -1.41 -3.23
CA VAL A 139 2.37 -1.25 -4.69
C VAL A 139 3.66 -0.47 -4.97
N GLU A 140 3.99 0.53 -4.16
CA GLU A 140 5.27 1.25 -4.28
C GLU A 140 6.46 0.34 -3.98
N LEU A 141 6.39 -0.45 -2.90
CA LEU A 141 7.45 -1.37 -2.49
C LEU A 141 7.71 -2.48 -3.51
N TYR A 142 6.65 -3.15 -3.98
CA TYR A 142 6.78 -4.40 -4.73
C TYR A 142 6.41 -4.29 -6.22
N GLY A 143 5.70 -3.23 -6.61
CA GLY A 143 5.23 -3.01 -7.98
C GLY A 143 6.28 -2.45 -8.96
N GLY A 144 7.53 -2.28 -8.54
CA GLY A 144 8.63 -1.88 -9.42
C GLY A 144 8.66 -0.39 -9.80
N GLY A 145 8.10 0.49 -8.97
CA GLY A 145 8.28 1.95 -9.06
C GLY A 145 7.57 2.66 -10.24
N GLN A 146 6.86 1.95 -11.12
CA GLN A 146 6.00 2.56 -12.14
C GLN A 146 4.53 2.41 -11.78
N ARG A 147 4.04 3.31 -10.94
CA ARG A 147 2.61 3.61 -10.87
C ARG A 147 2.22 4.40 -12.14
N PRO A 148 1.14 4.06 -12.88
CA PRO A 148 0.40 5.07 -13.63
C PRO A 148 -0.02 6.13 -12.61
N THR A 149 0.45 7.36 -12.80
CA THR A 149 0.37 8.46 -11.82
C THR A 149 -1.04 8.65 -11.27
N GLY A 150 -1.23 8.29 -10.00
CA GLY A 150 -2.38 8.66 -9.18
C GLY A 150 -1.88 9.16 -7.83
N LEU A 151 -1.78 10.49 -7.73
CA LEU A 151 -1.73 11.30 -6.51
C LEU A 151 -0.58 11.03 -5.51
N SER A 152 0.52 11.76 -5.71
CA SER A 152 1.46 12.11 -4.65
C SER A 152 0.78 13.01 -3.61
N GLY A 153 0.32 12.40 -2.51
CA GLY A 153 -0.12 13.05 -1.28
C GLY A 153 0.95 13.08 -0.18
N GLY A 154 2.23 12.95 -0.54
CA GLY A 154 3.35 13.07 0.40
C GLY A 154 3.77 14.53 0.54
N SER A 155 3.54 15.12 1.70
CA SER A 155 3.97 16.48 2.05
C SER A 155 5.50 16.58 2.09
N ALA A 156 6.14 16.78 0.93
CA ALA A 156 7.47 17.35 0.86
C ALA A 156 7.33 18.87 0.83
N THR A 157 7.79 19.55 1.88
CA THR A 157 7.98 21.01 1.85
C THR A 157 8.78 21.39 0.61
N ALA A 158 8.18 22.22 -0.25
CA ALA A 158 8.81 22.70 -1.46
C ALA A 158 10.18 23.32 -1.11
N SER A 159 11.24 22.83 -1.75
CA SER A 159 12.56 23.44 -1.68
C SER A 159 12.44 24.94 -2.01
N PRO A 160 13.15 25.83 -1.27
CA PRO A 160 13.12 27.26 -1.56
C PRO A 160 13.46 27.52 -3.03
N PRO A 161 12.74 28.41 -3.73
CA PRO A 161 13.05 28.73 -5.12
C PRO A 161 14.50 29.24 -5.22
N PRO A 162 15.25 28.84 -6.25
CA PRO A 162 16.61 29.36 -6.46
C PRO A 162 16.56 30.88 -6.59
N GLY A 163 17.38 31.54 -5.78
CA GLY A 163 17.37 32.99 -5.58
C GLY A 163 17.33 33.77 -6.89
N THR A 164 16.48 34.81 -6.90
CA THR A 164 16.41 35.79 -7.99
C THR A 164 17.79 36.38 -8.24
N ARG A 165 18.34 36.19 -9.44
CA ARG A 165 19.58 36.86 -9.85
C ARG A 165 19.41 38.37 -9.68
N GLY A 166 20.27 38.94 -8.85
CA GLY A 166 20.32 40.38 -8.59
C GLY A 166 20.43 41.16 -9.89
N ARG A 167 19.54 42.15 -10.02
CA ARG A 167 19.58 43.18 -11.06
C ARG A 167 20.89 43.94 -10.89
N ALA A 168 21.89 43.61 -11.70
CA ALA A 168 23.13 44.36 -11.77
C ALA A 168 22.82 45.82 -12.10
N VAL A 169 23.34 46.73 -11.28
CA VAL A 169 23.25 48.17 -11.46
C VAL A 169 24.21 48.55 -12.59
N SER A 170 23.70 49.15 -13.65
CA SER A 170 24.49 49.64 -14.78
C SER A 170 25.64 50.54 -14.32
N PRO A 171 26.88 50.37 -14.81
CA PRO A 171 27.93 51.36 -14.62
C PRO A 171 27.64 52.58 -15.49
N SER A 172 27.46 53.73 -14.87
CA SER A 172 27.34 55.03 -15.51
C SER A 172 28.62 55.37 -16.28
N LYS A 173 28.52 55.48 -17.61
CA LYS A 173 29.53 56.15 -18.45
C LYS A 173 29.46 57.65 -18.18
N ALA A 174 30.29 58.14 -17.28
CA ALA A 174 30.65 59.56 -17.22
C ALA A 174 31.67 59.84 -18.34
N SER A 175 31.32 60.69 -19.31
CA SER A 175 32.29 61.22 -20.27
C SER A 175 32.90 62.51 -19.72
N THR A 176 34.21 62.46 -19.55
CA THR A 176 35.05 63.58 -19.12
C THR A 176 35.14 64.61 -20.25
N ARG A 177 34.90 65.89 -19.92
CA ARG A 177 35.21 67.04 -20.80
C ARG A 177 36.73 67.17 -20.93
N ALA A 178 37.24 67.16 -22.16
CA ALA A 178 38.59 67.65 -22.48
C ALA A 178 38.48 69.03 -23.15
N ARG A 179 39.22 69.99 -22.60
CA ARG A 179 39.37 71.37 -23.08
C ARG A 179 40.81 71.54 -23.54
N GLY A 180 41.00 72.11 -24.74
CA GLY A 180 42.28 72.68 -25.18
C GLY A 180 42.57 72.48 -26.67
N ARG A 181 42.36 73.51 -27.49
CA ARG A 181 43.38 74.49 -27.87
C ARG A 181 42.70 75.70 -28.53
#